data_AF-A0A1Y3BTX8-F1
#
_entry.id   AF-A0A1Y3BTX8-F1
#
_cell.length_a   1.000
_cell.length_b   1.000
_cell.length_c   1.000
_cell.angle_alpha   90.00
_cell.angle_beta   90.00
_cell.angle_gamma   90.00
#
_symmetry.space_group_name_H-M   'P 1'
#
loop_
_entity.id
_entity.type
_entity.pdbx_description
1 polymer ?
#
loop_
_entity_poly.entity_id
_entity_poly.type
_entity_poly.pdbx_seq_one_letter_code
_entity_poly.pdbx_strand_id
1 'polypeptide(L)'
;PDDYCEQDQACSLGKICENNRCIDGCRNDANCRFEETCINKQCQNPCELFGACGQNALCKPLNHDRICTCIPDFTGDPRISCERVLPPPECFSDVECPTEHICKNQHGCRSTLNCPKDKTCVQEKCINPCKQSGACGRNAICLASSHVAVCSCPNGFIGDPNVECKEIPPECRSDDDCGMERICLKQKCIVGCRMHGNCPMDKACVNGLCQSPCSIGGMCGVNTICRAERHEAQ
;
A
#
# COMPACT_ATOMS: atom_id res chain seq x y z
N PRO A 1 68.94 -43.73 3.16
CA PRO A 1 68.51 -44.90 2.35
C PRO A 1 66.98 -45.04 2.20
N ASP A 2 66.16 -44.35 3.00
CA ASP A 2 64.70 -44.57 3.01
C ASP A 2 63.85 -43.50 2.26
N ASP A 3 64.48 -42.62 1.46
CA ASP A 3 63.77 -41.58 0.70
C ASP A 3 64.18 -41.56 -0.79
N TYR A 4 65.01 -42.51 -1.23
CA TYR A 4 65.41 -42.67 -2.64
C TYR A 4 64.41 -43.56 -3.36
N CYS A 5 64.03 -43.18 -4.58
CA CYS A 5 63.13 -43.94 -5.43
C CYS A 5 63.56 -43.85 -6.89
N GLU A 6 63.22 -44.87 -7.68
CA GLU A 6 63.32 -44.84 -9.14
C GLU A 6 61.94 -44.83 -9.80
N GLN A 7 60.91 -45.27 -9.07
CA GLN A 7 59.52 -45.38 -9.53
C GLN A 7 58.56 -45.06 -8.38
N ASP A 8 57.34 -44.64 -8.72
CA ASP A 8 56.34 -44.22 -7.72
C ASP A 8 55.98 -45.35 -6.73
N GLN A 9 56.03 -46.62 -7.15
CA GLN A 9 55.75 -47.79 -6.32
C GLN A 9 56.80 -48.04 -5.23
N ALA A 10 58.01 -47.49 -5.38
CA ALA A 10 59.05 -47.57 -4.36
C ALA A 10 58.73 -46.68 -3.14
N CYS A 11 57.81 -45.72 -3.29
CA CYS A 11 57.39 -44.82 -2.22
C CYS A 11 56.18 -45.36 -1.44
N SER A 12 56.11 -45.02 -0.15
CA SER A 12 54.97 -45.36 0.72
C SER A 12 53.63 -44.83 0.19
N LEU A 13 52.52 -45.30 0.77
CA LEU A 13 51.17 -44.84 0.41
C LEU A 13 51.06 -43.32 0.58
N GLY A 14 50.45 -42.63 -0.39
CA GLY A 14 50.35 -41.16 -0.39
C GLY A 14 51.63 -40.43 -0.83
N LYS A 15 52.59 -41.16 -1.45
CA LYS A 15 53.80 -40.58 -2.03
C LYS A 15 54.04 -41.02 -3.47
N ILE A 16 54.73 -40.17 -4.22
CA ILE A 16 55.21 -40.40 -5.58
C ILE A 16 56.71 -40.20 -5.66
N CYS A 17 57.32 -40.71 -6.72
CA CYS A 17 58.72 -40.51 -7.01
C CYS A 17 58.91 -39.31 -7.95
N GLU A 18 59.58 -38.28 -7.47
CA GLU A 18 59.97 -37.13 -8.29
C GLU A 18 61.42 -36.75 -7.99
N ASN A 19 62.24 -36.60 -9.04
CA ASN A 19 63.67 -36.30 -8.93
C ASN A 19 64.43 -37.26 -7.98
N ASN A 20 64.14 -38.56 -8.09
CA ASN A 20 64.68 -39.64 -7.26
C ASN A 20 64.41 -39.53 -5.76
N ARG A 21 63.36 -38.78 -5.37
CA ARG A 21 62.96 -38.60 -3.99
C ARG A 21 61.46 -38.84 -3.80
N CYS A 22 61.08 -39.46 -2.69
CA CYS A 22 59.67 -39.68 -2.36
C CYS A 22 59.04 -38.42 -1.76
N ILE A 23 58.20 -37.76 -2.56
CA ILE A 23 57.42 -36.58 -2.15
C ILE A 23 55.93 -36.93 -2.01
N ASP A 24 55.18 -36.08 -1.31
CA ASP A 24 53.73 -36.28 -1.14
C ASP A 24 53.01 -36.18 -2.48
N GLY A 25 52.10 -37.12 -2.74
CA GLY A 25 51.34 -37.20 -3.98
C GLY A 25 50.53 -38.48 -4.08
N CYS A 26 49.95 -38.74 -5.24
CA CYS A 26 49.08 -39.89 -5.44
C CYS A 26 49.38 -40.63 -6.74
N ARG A 27 49.16 -41.94 -6.73
CA ARG A 27 49.23 -42.79 -7.93
C ARG A 27 47.84 -43.15 -8.45
N ASN A 28 46.86 -43.21 -7.55
CA ASN A 28 45.45 -43.41 -7.83
C ASN A 28 44.59 -42.82 -6.71
N ASP A 29 43.28 -42.79 -6.92
CA ASP A 29 42.30 -42.24 -5.97
C ASP A 29 42.39 -42.88 -4.58
N ALA A 30 42.71 -44.18 -4.50
CA ALA A 30 42.86 -44.89 -3.22
C ALA A 30 44.07 -44.40 -2.39
N ASN A 31 44.91 -43.51 -2.91
CA ASN A 31 45.97 -42.83 -2.15
C ASN A 31 45.53 -41.50 -1.55
N CYS A 32 44.36 -40.99 -1.96
CA CYS A 32 43.79 -39.73 -1.50
C CYS A 32 42.73 -39.96 -0.42
N ARG A 33 42.31 -38.89 0.24
CA ARG A 33 41.15 -38.96 1.14
C ARG A 33 39.89 -39.23 0.34
N PHE A 34 38.84 -39.69 1.01
CA PHE A 34 37.56 -40.03 0.38
C PHE A 34 36.91 -38.87 -0.41
N GLU A 35 37.23 -37.63 -0.06
CA GLU A 35 36.73 -36.39 -0.68
C GLU A 35 37.66 -35.82 -1.76
N GLU A 36 38.75 -36.51 -2.10
CA GLU A 36 39.79 -36.05 -3.02
C GLU A 36 39.98 -37.06 -4.15
N THR A 37 40.36 -36.62 -5.34
CA THR A 37 40.72 -37.49 -6.47
C THR A 37 42.17 -37.25 -6.87
N CYS A 38 42.81 -38.29 -7.40
CA CYS A 38 44.18 -38.20 -7.86
C CYS A 38 44.25 -37.63 -9.28
N ILE A 39 44.63 -36.36 -9.39
CA ILE A 39 44.77 -35.67 -10.67
C ILE A 39 46.19 -35.13 -10.79
N ASN A 40 46.87 -35.48 -11.87
CA ASN A 40 48.26 -35.07 -12.13
C ASN A 40 49.19 -35.34 -10.93
N LYS A 41 49.02 -36.52 -10.32
CA LYS A 41 49.75 -36.99 -9.13
C LYS A 41 49.51 -36.18 -7.84
N GLN A 42 48.49 -35.33 -7.80
CA GLN A 42 48.10 -34.58 -6.61
C GLN A 42 46.66 -34.94 -6.19
N CYS A 43 46.44 -35.09 -4.90
CA CYS A 43 45.09 -35.24 -4.36
C CYS A 43 44.40 -33.87 -4.36
N GLN A 44 43.33 -33.74 -5.13
CA GLN A 44 42.57 -32.51 -5.27
C GLN A 44 41.09 -32.76 -5.03
N ASN A 45 40.38 -31.77 -4.49
CA ASN A 45 38.94 -31.85 -4.36
C ASN A 45 38.30 -31.79 -5.77
N PRO A 46 37.53 -32.81 -6.19
CA PRO A 46 36.92 -32.83 -7.52
C PRO A 46 35.90 -31.71 -7.75
N CYS A 47 35.40 -31.07 -6.68
CA CYS A 47 34.52 -29.91 -6.74
C CYS A 47 35.24 -28.57 -6.95
N GLU A 48 36.55 -28.51 -6.75
CA GLU A 48 37.36 -27.30 -6.98
C GLU A 48 37.90 -27.24 -8.42
N LEU A 49 37.74 -28.34 -9.18
CA LEU A 49 38.13 -28.39 -10.58
C LEU A 49 37.26 -27.48 -11.43
N PHE A 50 37.88 -26.85 -12.43
CA PHE A 50 37.15 -26.02 -13.38
C PHE A 50 36.07 -26.83 -14.10
N GLY A 51 34.83 -26.34 -14.10
CA GLY A 51 33.69 -27.06 -14.67
C GLY A 51 33.32 -28.33 -13.91
N ALA A 52 33.52 -28.35 -12.58
CA ALA A 52 33.07 -29.43 -11.70
C ALA A 52 31.58 -29.75 -11.86
N CYS A 53 30.72 -28.73 -11.81
CA CYS A 53 29.29 -28.86 -12.03
C CYS A 53 28.77 -27.74 -12.94
N GLY A 54 27.55 -27.92 -13.44
CA GLY A 54 26.84 -26.94 -14.24
C GLY A 54 26.45 -25.69 -13.44
N GLN A 55 26.02 -24.64 -14.14
CA GLN A 55 25.54 -23.42 -13.49
C GLN A 55 24.33 -23.72 -12.59
N ASN A 56 24.26 -23.08 -11.42
CA ASN A 56 23.22 -23.31 -10.40
C ASN A 56 23.15 -24.74 -9.83
N ALA A 57 24.25 -25.51 -9.92
CA ALA A 57 24.39 -26.79 -9.24
C ALA A 57 25.30 -26.67 -8.01
N LEU A 58 24.92 -27.35 -6.94
CA LEU A 58 25.75 -27.62 -5.78
C LEU A 58 26.66 -28.83 -6.07
N CYS A 59 27.96 -28.68 -5.82
CA CYS A 59 28.92 -29.78 -5.91
C CYS A 59 29.21 -30.34 -4.51
N LYS A 60 29.25 -31.67 -4.39
CA LYS A 60 29.76 -32.37 -3.21
C LYS A 60 30.73 -33.48 -3.61
N PRO A 61 31.94 -33.54 -3.01
CA PRO A 61 32.84 -34.66 -3.25
C PRO A 61 32.30 -35.92 -2.58
N LEU A 62 32.26 -37.03 -3.30
CA LEU A 62 31.85 -38.33 -2.78
C LEU A 62 32.60 -39.43 -3.52
N ASN A 63 33.30 -40.28 -2.75
CA ASN A 63 33.97 -41.47 -3.29
C ASN A 63 34.93 -41.13 -4.45
N HIS A 64 35.80 -40.15 -4.24
CA HIS A 64 36.77 -39.67 -5.23
C HIS A 64 36.15 -39.09 -6.51
N ASP A 65 34.85 -38.75 -6.51
CA ASP A 65 34.17 -38.11 -7.64
C ASP A 65 33.37 -36.88 -7.19
N ARG A 66 32.96 -36.05 -8.15
CA ARG A 66 32.06 -34.91 -7.97
C ARG A 66 30.60 -35.35 -8.15
N ILE A 67 29.79 -35.11 -7.14
CA ILE A 67 28.34 -35.25 -7.25
C ILE A 67 27.72 -33.87 -7.41
N CYS A 68 27.03 -33.67 -8.53
CA CYS A 68 26.33 -32.44 -8.85
C CYS A 68 24.83 -32.59 -8.59
N THR A 69 24.24 -31.65 -7.86
CA THR A 69 22.79 -31.57 -7.61
C THR A 69 22.31 -30.15 -7.83
N CYS A 70 21.16 -29.94 -8.46
CA CYS A 70 20.60 -28.59 -8.56
C CYS A 70 20.33 -28.01 -7.16
N ILE A 71 20.60 -26.72 -6.98
CA ILE A 71 20.20 -26.02 -5.76
C ILE A 71 18.65 -26.03 -5.63
N PRO A 72 18.08 -25.83 -4.42
CA PRO A 72 16.64 -25.75 -4.26
C PRO A 72 16.00 -24.74 -5.24
N ASP A 73 14.82 -25.09 -5.75
CA ASP A 73 14.06 -24.34 -6.77
C ASP A 73 14.70 -24.31 -8.17
N PHE A 74 15.64 -25.21 -8.47
CA PHE A 74 16.20 -25.42 -9.79
C PHE A 74 16.05 -26.88 -10.25
N THR A 75 15.93 -27.08 -11.57
CA THR A 75 15.78 -28.39 -12.23
C THR A 75 16.64 -28.46 -13.49
N GLY A 76 16.77 -29.64 -14.09
CA GLY A 76 17.59 -29.87 -15.28
C GLY A 76 18.76 -30.81 -15.01
N ASP A 77 19.81 -30.72 -15.84
CA ASP A 77 21.02 -31.53 -15.70
C ASP A 77 22.09 -30.79 -14.88
N PRO A 78 22.38 -31.22 -13.64
CA PRO A 78 23.32 -30.54 -12.76
C PRO A 78 24.79 -30.63 -13.23
N ARG A 79 25.12 -31.47 -14.22
CA ARG A 79 26.44 -31.49 -14.85
C ARG A 79 26.60 -30.42 -15.93
N ILE A 80 25.49 -29.93 -16.50
CA ILE A 80 25.47 -28.97 -17.61
C ILE A 80 24.99 -27.60 -17.13
N SER A 81 23.74 -27.52 -16.67
CA SER A 81 23.12 -26.31 -16.16
C SER A 81 21.79 -26.66 -15.51
N CYS A 82 21.51 -26.06 -14.36
CA CYS A 82 20.18 -26.07 -13.76
C CYS A 82 19.45 -24.76 -14.08
N GLU A 83 18.18 -24.90 -14.43
CA GLU A 83 17.24 -23.82 -14.70
C GLU A 83 16.30 -23.65 -13.52
N ARG A 84 15.89 -22.41 -13.24
CA ARG A 84 14.94 -22.15 -12.16
C ARG A 84 13.63 -22.85 -12.49
N VAL A 85 13.09 -23.60 -11.54
CA VAL A 85 11.72 -24.10 -11.60
C VAL A 85 10.83 -22.87 -11.54
N LEU A 86 10.36 -22.41 -12.71
CA LEU A 86 9.24 -21.47 -12.73
C LEU A 86 8.06 -22.23 -12.13
N PRO A 87 7.45 -21.75 -11.04
CA PRO A 87 6.18 -22.32 -10.62
C PRO A 87 5.23 -22.25 -11.85
N PRO A 88 4.33 -23.23 -12.02
CA PRO A 88 3.25 -23.07 -12.99
C PRO A 88 2.61 -21.70 -12.75
N PRO A 89 2.18 -20.98 -13.81
CA PRO A 89 1.47 -19.72 -13.60
C PRO A 89 0.37 -20.00 -12.59
N GLU A 90 0.33 -19.22 -11.51
CA GLU A 90 -0.57 -19.47 -10.37
C GLU A 90 -2.05 -19.50 -10.76
N CYS A 91 -2.35 -19.09 -11.99
CA CYS A 91 -3.66 -18.95 -12.58
C CYS A 91 -3.66 -19.39 -14.05
N PHE A 92 -4.75 -20.03 -14.49
CA PHE A 92 -4.97 -20.39 -15.89
C PHE A 92 -5.75 -19.31 -16.64
N SER A 93 -6.42 -18.42 -15.91
CA SER A 93 -7.13 -17.25 -16.44
C SER A 93 -6.83 -16.01 -15.61
N ASP A 94 -7.01 -14.81 -16.18
CA ASP A 94 -6.74 -13.55 -15.46
C ASP A 94 -7.58 -13.45 -14.17
N VAL A 95 -8.80 -14.00 -14.14
CA VAL A 95 -9.72 -13.90 -13.00
C VAL A 95 -9.25 -14.72 -11.79
N GLU A 96 -8.44 -15.76 -12.01
CA GLU A 96 -7.89 -16.62 -10.95
C GLU A 96 -6.61 -16.05 -10.34
N CYS A 97 -5.96 -15.10 -11.02
CA CYS A 97 -4.71 -14.53 -10.54
C CYS A 97 -4.95 -13.67 -9.29
N PRO A 98 -3.94 -13.54 -8.40
CA PRO A 98 -3.96 -12.55 -7.34
C PRO A 98 -4.26 -11.14 -7.87
N THR A 99 -4.73 -10.26 -6.98
CA THR A 99 -4.98 -8.86 -7.35
C THR A 99 -3.72 -8.22 -7.94
N GLU A 100 -3.91 -7.38 -8.95
CA GLU A 100 -2.86 -6.73 -9.76
C GLU A 100 -1.98 -7.69 -10.59
N HIS A 101 -2.45 -8.91 -10.85
CA HIS A 101 -1.77 -9.89 -11.72
C HIS A 101 -2.66 -10.37 -12.87
N ILE A 102 -2.03 -10.75 -13.97
CA ILE A 102 -2.65 -11.38 -15.14
C ILE A 102 -1.94 -12.68 -15.51
N CYS A 103 -2.66 -13.57 -16.18
CA CYS A 103 -2.14 -14.87 -16.59
C CYS A 103 -0.93 -14.68 -17.51
N LYS A 104 0.07 -15.58 -17.37
CA LYS A 104 1.46 -15.48 -17.89
C LYS A 104 2.44 -14.71 -17.00
N ASN A 105 2.24 -14.71 -15.69
CA ASN A 105 3.17 -14.16 -14.69
C ASN A 105 3.52 -12.68 -14.94
N GLN A 106 2.53 -11.87 -15.30
CA GLN A 106 2.70 -10.43 -15.49
C GLN A 106 1.91 -9.66 -14.44
N HIS A 107 2.50 -8.56 -13.96
CA HIS A 107 1.84 -7.62 -13.08
C HIS A 107 1.05 -6.60 -13.92
N GLY A 108 -0.24 -6.44 -13.66
CA GLY A 108 -1.12 -5.58 -14.44
C GLY A 108 -2.59 -5.99 -14.33
N CYS A 109 -3.38 -5.56 -15.32
CA CYS A 109 -4.80 -5.91 -15.41
C CYS A 109 -5.27 -5.96 -16.87
N ARG A 110 -6.28 -6.78 -17.16
CA ARG A 110 -7.09 -6.68 -18.40
C ARG A 110 -8.55 -6.37 -18.12
N SER A 111 -8.98 -6.57 -16.88
CA SER A 111 -10.32 -6.28 -16.39
C SER A 111 -10.24 -5.58 -15.04
N THR A 112 -11.27 -4.82 -14.67
CA THR A 112 -11.37 -4.21 -13.35
C THR A 112 -11.38 -5.25 -12.23
N LEU A 113 -11.83 -6.48 -12.52
CA LEU A 113 -11.82 -7.60 -11.57
C LEU A 113 -10.41 -8.00 -11.11
N ASN A 114 -9.37 -7.70 -11.91
CA ASN A 114 -7.98 -7.88 -11.52
C ASN A 114 -7.49 -6.82 -10.54
N CYS A 115 -8.23 -5.73 -10.35
CA CYS A 115 -7.82 -4.64 -9.50
C CYS A 115 -8.47 -4.74 -8.11
N PRO A 116 -7.85 -4.15 -7.08
CA PRO A 116 -8.52 -3.84 -5.83
C PRO A 116 -9.81 -3.03 -6.05
N LYS A 117 -10.76 -3.09 -5.11
CA LYS A 117 -12.07 -2.40 -5.23
C LYS A 117 -11.97 -0.88 -5.34
N ASP A 118 -10.87 -0.29 -4.86
CA ASP A 118 -10.54 1.14 -4.91
C ASP A 118 -9.72 1.54 -6.15
N LYS A 119 -9.49 0.61 -7.09
CA LYS A 119 -8.77 0.84 -8.35
C LYS A 119 -9.58 0.37 -9.55
N THR A 120 -9.25 0.86 -10.73
CA THR A 120 -9.86 0.47 -12.01
C THR A 120 -8.77 0.21 -13.05
N CYS A 121 -9.07 -0.64 -14.03
CA CYS A 121 -8.08 -1.02 -15.04
C CYS A 121 -8.08 -0.03 -16.20
N VAL A 122 -6.98 0.69 -16.36
CA VAL A 122 -6.76 1.62 -17.48
C VAL A 122 -5.37 1.40 -18.04
N GLN A 123 -5.27 1.15 -19.35
CA GLN A 123 -3.99 0.91 -20.02
C GLN A 123 -3.14 -0.15 -19.30
N GLU A 124 -3.78 -1.28 -18.99
CA GLU A 124 -3.17 -2.44 -18.31
C GLU A 124 -2.65 -2.18 -16.88
N LYS A 125 -3.00 -1.04 -16.29
CA LYS A 125 -2.61 -0.65 -14.93
C LYS A 125 -3.84 -0.42 -14.05
N CYS A 126 -3.79 -0.96 -12.84
CA CYS A 126 -4.77 -0.64 -11.80
C CYS A 126 -4.48 0.75 -11.23
N ILE A 127 -5.33 1.72 -11.56
CA ILE A 127 -5.20 3.10 -11.10
C ILE A 127 -6.40 3.50 -10.25
N ASN A 128 -6.19 4.38 -9.27
CA ASN A 128 -7.29 4.91 -8.48
C ASN A 128 -8.16 5.81 -9.38
N PRO A 129 -9.47 5.53 -9.54
CA PRO A 129 -10.34 6.31 -10.42
C PRO A 129 -10.46 7.78 -9.99
N CYS A 130 -10.32 8.10 -8.70
CA CYS A 130 -10.30 9.48 -8.19
C CYS A 130 -9.03 10.27 -8.54
N LYS A 131 -7.98 9.61 -9.02
CA LYS A 131 -6.76 10.26 -9.50
C LYS A 131 -6.80 10.58 -10.99
N GLN A 132 -7.83 10.13 -11.69
CA GLN A 132 -8.00 10.45 -13.11
C GLN A 132 -8.44 11.92 -13.26
N SER A 133 -7.98 12.54 -14.34
CA SER A 133 -8.39 13.90 -14.67
C SER A 133 -9.89 13.92 -14.95
N GLY A 134 -10.62 14.82 -14.28
CA GLY A 134 -12.08 14.92 -14.42
C GLY A 134 -12.86 13.81 -13.72
N ALA A 135 -12.26 13.09 -12.76
CA ALA A 135 -12.95 12.04 -12.00
C ALA A 135 -14.19 12.55 -11.24
N CYS A 136 -14.12 13.76 -10.69
CA CYS A 136 -15.24 14.47 -10.07
C CYS A 136 -15.20 15.95 -10.42
N GLY A 137 -16.33 16.63 -10.20
CA GLY A 137 -16.48 18.07 -10.37
C GLY A 137 -15.66 18.89 -9.38
N ARG A 138 -15.59 20.21 -9.61
CA ARG A 138 -14.87 21.13 -8.72
C ARG A 138 -15.47 21.12 -7.31
N ASN A 139 -14.62 21.18 -6.29
CA ASN A 139 -14.98 21.14 -4.86
C ASN A 139 -15.74 19.88 -4.40
N ALA A 140 -15.84 18.84 -5.23
CA ALA A 140 -16.45 17.58 -4.83
C ALA A 140 -15.43 16.70 -4.07
N ILE A 141 -15.94 15.89 -3.14
CA ILE A 141 -15.19 14.79 -2.55
C ILE A 141 -15.30 13.59 -3.50
N CYS A 142 -14.17 12.95 -3.79
CA CYS A 142 -14.12 11.70 -4.54
C CYS A 142 -13.80 10.51 -3.64
N LEU A 143 -14.61 9.46 -3.73
CA LEU A 143 -14.38 8.17 -3.10
C LEU A 143 -14.23 7.09 -4.18
N ALA A 144 -13.11 6.38 -4.19
CA ALA A 144 -12.93 5.23 -5.06
C ALA A 144 -13.66 4.02 -4.45
N SER A 145 -14.68 3.51 -5.14
CA SER A 145 -15.48 2.40 -4.66
C SER A 145 -16.00 1.58 -5.83
N SER A 146 -15.96 0.26 -5.73
CA SER A 146 -16.43 -0.66 -6.77
C SER A 146 -15.89 -0.32 -8.16
N HIS A 147 -14.59 -0.03 -8.25
CA HIS A 147 -13.86 0.33 -9.47
C HIS A 147 -14.30 1.63 -10.15
N VAL A 148 -15.08 2.48 -9.48
CA VAL A 148 -15.53 3.78 -10.00
C VAL A 148 -15.22 4.93 -9.04
N ALA A 149 -15.16 6.15 -9.58
CA ALA A 149 -15.13 7.37 -8.79
C ALA A 149 -16.57 7.71 -8.37
N VAL A 150 -16.82 7.74 -7.07
CA VAL A 150 -18.09 8.16 -6.48
C VAL A 150 -17.93 9.59 -5.95
N CYS A 151 -18.65 10.53 -6.57
CA CYS A 151 -18.54 11.95 -6.27
C CYS A 151 -19.66 12.41 -5.34
N SER A 152 -19.34 13.27 -4.38
CA SER A 152 -20.32 13.89 -3.47
C SER A 152 -19.92 15.31 -3.10
N CYS A 153 -20.90 16.16 -2.81
CA CYS A 153 -20.60 17.48 -2.27
C CYS A 153 -20.29 17.40 -0.78
N PRO A 154 -19.23 18.08 -0.30
CA PRO A 154 -18.92 18.14 1.12
C PRO A 154 -20.03 18.86 1.91
N ASN A 155 -20.02 18.68 3.23
CA ASN A 155 -20.93 19.41 4.12
C ASN A 155 -20.80 20.93 3.93
N GLY A 156 -21.94 21.62 3.81
CA GLY A 156 -21.97 23.05 3.54
C GLY A 156 -21.94 23.41 2.04
N PHE A 157 -21.93 22.42 1.15
CA PHE A 157 -21.98 22.62 -0.29
C PHE A 157 -23.20 21.95 -0.93
N ILE A 158 -23.64 22.47 -2.07
CA ILE A 158 -24.75 21.97 -2.89
C ILE A 158 -24.39 22.08 -4.37
N GLY A 159 -25.04 21.29 -5.23
CA GLY A 159 -24.80 21.28 -6.68
C GLY A 159 -24.72 19.87 -7.23
N ASP A 160 -24.18 19.73 -8.45
CA ASP A 160 -23.88 18.44 -9.07
C ASP A 160 -22.41 18.08 -8.79
N PRO A 161 -22.12 17.01 -8.02
CA PRO A 161 -20.77 16.62 -7.67
C PRO A 161 -19.91 16.16 -8.85
N ASN A 162 -20.49 15.89 -10.02
CA ASN A 162 -19.75 15.58 -11.25
C ASN A 162 -19.35 16.85 -12.04
N VAL A 163 -19.92 18.00 -11.69
CA VAL A 163 -19.67 19.28 -12.37
C VAL A 163 -19.00 20.27 -11.43
N GLU A 164 -19.71 20.67 -10.37
CA GLU A 164 -19.25 21.65 -9.40
C GLU A 164 -20.15 21.66 -8.16
N CYS A 165 -19.51 21.59 -6.99
CA CYS A 165 -20.14 21.88 -5.71
C CYS A 165 -19.90 23.35 -5.33
N LYS A 166 -20.97 24.04 -4.95
CA LYS A 166 -20.97 25.45 -4.55
C LYS A 166 -21.33 25.55 -3.08
N GLU A 167 -20.74 26.51 -2.37
CA GLU A 167 -21.12 26.78 -0.98
C GLU A 167 -22.62 27.08 -0.89
N ILE A 168 -23.28 26.51 0.13
CA ILE A 168 -24.67 26.83 0.42
C ILE A 168 -24.74 28.30 0.80
N PRO A 169 -25.49 29.13 0.06
CA PRO A 169 -25.59 30.54 0.37
C PRO A 169 -26.21 30.72 1.77
N PRO A 170 -25.78 31.75 2.51
CA PRO A 170 -26.39 32.07 3.80
C PRO A 170 -27.88 32.37 3.60
N GLU A 171 -28.71 31.99 4.58
CA GLU A 171 -30.15 32.31 4.55
C GLU A 171 -30.36 33.84 4.64
N CYS A 172 -29.46 34.53 5.34
CA CYS A 172 -29.47 35.98 5.51
C CYS A 172 -28.06 36.55 5.68
N ARG A 173 -27.85 37.81 5.29
CA ARG A 173 -26.66 38.62 5.59
C ARG A 173 -26.96 39.72 6.60
N SER A 174 -28.20 40.19 6.60
CA SER A 174 -28.73 41.20 7.50
C SER A 174 -30.13 40.81 7.95
N ASP A 175 -30.64 41.48 8.98
CA ASP A 175 -32.00 41.26 9.43
C ASP A 175 -33.00 41.44 8.28
N ASP A 176 -32.79 42.38 7.36
CA ASP A 176 -33.67 42.68 6.23
C ASP A 176 -33.88 41.55 5.23
N ASP A 177 -32.99 40.56 5.19
CA ASP A 177 -33.17 39.36 4.37
C ASP A 177 -34.19 38.38 4.98
N CYS A 178 -34.52 38.54 6.27
CA CYS A 178 -35.48 37.72 7.00
C CYS A 178 -36.90 38.30 6.93
N GLY A 179 -37.93 37.49 7.20
CA GLY A 179 -39.31 37.98 7.38
C GLY A 179 -39.50 38.83 8.65
N MET A 180 -40.64 39.53 8.75
CA MET A 180 -40.94 40.55 9.79
C MET A 180 -40.77 40.08 11.26
N GLU A 181 -40.86 38.79 11.55
CA GLU A 181 -40.72 38.20 12.90
C GLU A 181 -39.43 37.38 13.07
N ARG A 182 -38.42 37.69 12.25
CA ARG A 182 -37.14 36.99 12.24
C ARG A 182 -35.99 38.00 12.16
N ILE A 183 -34.90 37.64 12.81
CA ILE A 183 -33.62 38.35 12.76
C ILE A 183 -32.55 37.43 12.19
N CYS A 184 -31.51 38.02 11.63
CA CYS A 184 -30.37 37.31 11.11
C CYS A 184 -29.34 37.10 12.20
N LEU A 185 -29.22 35.86 12.68
CA LEU A 185 -28.19 35.49 13.65
C LEU A 185 -27.33 34.38 13.06
N LYS A 186 -26.03 34.63 12.94
CA LYS A 186 -25.05 33.69 12.37
C LYS A 186 -25.50 33.13 11.01
N GLN A 187 -25.92 34.03 10.11
CA GLN A 187 -26.35 33.73 8.73
C GLN A 187 -27.59 32.82 8.61
N LYS A 188 -28.35 32.66 9.70
CA LYS A 188 -29.65 32.00 9.72
C LYS A 188 -30.72 32.97 10.19
N CYS A 189 -31.89 32.89 9.57
CA CYS A 189 -33.03 33.60 10.12
C CYS A 189 -33.56 32.79 11.31
N ILE A 190 -33.62 33.44 12.47
CA ILE A 190 -34.21 32.87 13.67
C ILE A 190 -35.39 33.71 14.10
N VAL A 191 -36.32 33.13 14.87
CA VAL A 191 -37.43 33.89 15.44
C VAL A 191 -36.86 34.99 16.34
N GLY A 192 -37.29 36.22 16.11
CA GLY A 192 -36.81 37.42 16.80
C GLY A 192 -37.60 38.64 16.37
N CYS A 193 -37.15 39.82 16.76
CA CYS A 193 -37.84 41.07 16.45
C CYS A 193 -36.85 42.16 16.04
N ARG A 194 -37.30 43.11 15.22
CA ARG A 194 -36.51 44.29 14.84
C ARG A 194 -37.07 45.57 15.44
N MET A 195 -38.39 45.61 15.61
CA MET A 195 -39.11 46.71 16.25
C MET A 195 -40.14 46.15 17.23
N HIS A 196 -40.58 46.99 18.17
CA HIS A 196 -41.58 46.62 19.18
C HIS A 196 -42.86 46.06 18.53
N GLY A 197 -43.29 46.61 17.39
CA GLY A 197 -44.46 46.14 16.64
C GLY A 197 -44.34 44.74 16.02
N ASN A 198 -43.15 44.11 16.01
CA ASN A 198 -43.00 42.68 15.65
C ASN A 198 -43.27 41.74 16.83
N CYS A 199 -43.50 42.29 18.02
CA CYS A 199 -43.79 41.52 19.22
C CYS A 199 -45.28 41.56 19.56
N PRO A 200 -45.79 40.56 20.27
CA PRO A 200 -47.07 40.66 20.96
C PRO A 200 -47.17 41.95 21.81
N MET A 201 -48.39 42.47 22.00
CA MET A 201 -48.64 43.76 22.67
C MET A 201 -48.12 43.83 24.12
N ASP A 202 -47.97 42.69 24.78
CA ASP A 202 -47.42 42.50 26.12
C ASP A 202 -45.88 42.42 26.15
N LYS A 203 -45.23 42.56 25.00
CA LYS A 203 -43.77 42.43 24.85
C LYS A 203 -43.17 43.57 24.04
N ALA A 204 -41.97 43.97 24.44
CA ALA A 204 -41.11 44.90 23.72
C ALA A 204 -40.00 44.12 23.01
N CYS A 205 -39.62 44.57 21.82
CA CYS A 205 -38.39 44.10 21.20
C CYS A 205 -37.17 44.65 21.92
N VAL A 206 -36.38 43.78 22.54
CA VAL A 206 -35.14 44.14 23.25
C VAL A 206 -34.04 43.18 22.87
N ASN A 207 -32.96 43.74 22.30
CA ASN A 207 -31.81 42.99 21.78
C ASN A 207 -32.22 41.84 20.83
N GLY A 208 -33.21 42.09 19.96
CA GLY A 208 -33.68 41.13 18.98
C GLY A 208 -34.66 40.07 19.51
N LEU A 209 -35.03 40.14 20.79
CA LEU A 209 -35.97 39.20 21.43
C LEU A 209 -37.19 39.93 21.96
N CYS A 210 -38.37 39.33 21.79
CA CYS A 210 -39.59 39.83 22.40
C CYS A 210 -39.59 39.49 23.89
N GLN A 211 -39.32 40.50 24.72
CA GLN A 211 -39.26 40.38 26.18
C GLN A 211 -40.35 41.22 26.84
N SER A 212 -40.78 40.84 28.04
CA SER A 212 -41.70 41.68 28.79
C SER A 212 -40.97 42.94 29.26
N PRO A 213 -41.47 44.15 28.97
CA PRO A 213 -40.86 45.39 29.47
C PRO A 213 -40.85 45.45 31.00
N CYS A 214 -41.77 44.75 31.68
CA CYS A 214 -41.79 44.60 33.14
C CYS A 214 -40.61 43.80 33.72
N SER A 215 -39.99 42.94 32.91
CA SER A 215 -38.85 42.11 33.33
C SER A 215 -37.49 42.78 33.08
N ILE A 216 -37.50 43.94 32.42
CA ILE A 216 -36.30 44.71 32.13
C ILE A 216 -36.06 45.62 33.34
N GLY A 217 -34.97 45.35 34.06
CA GLY A 217 -34.70 45.98 35.35
C GLY A 217 -34.72 47.51 35.28
N GLY A 218 -35.46 48.15 36.19
CA GLY A 218 -35.44 49.60 36.40
C GLY A 218 -36.58 50.40 35.75
N MET A 219 -37.54 49.76 35.07
CA MET A 219 -38.67 50.48 34.43
C MET A 219 -39.86 50.74 35.37
N CYS A 220 -39.97 50.01 36.48
CA CYS A 220 -41.08 50.16 37.45
C CYS A 220 -40.56 50.44 38.85
N GLY A 221 -41.35 51.16 39.64
CA GLY A 221 -41.03 51.51 41.02
C GLY A 221 -40.99 50.30 41.96
N VAL A 222 -40.28 50.43 43.08
CA VAL A 222 -40.31 49.43 44.14
C VAL A 222 -41.73 49.37 44.73
N ASN A 223 -42.30 48.17 44.88
CA ASN A 223 -43.69 47.90 45.31
C ASN A 223 -44.81 48.32 44.36
N THR A 224 -44.54 48.49 43.05
CA THR A 224 -45.61 48.72 42.04
C THR A 224 -45.95 47.43 41.27
N ILE A 225 -47.21 47.26 40.89
CA ILE A 225 -47.63 46.23 39.93
C ILE A 225 -47.28 46.73 38.53
N CYS A 226 -46.40 46.04 37.81
CA CYS A 226 -46.12 46.35 36.42
C CYS A 226 -47.13 45.67 35.49
N ARG A 227 -47.65 46.42 34.52
CA ARG A 227 -48.39 45.86 33.37
C ARG A 227 -47.67 46.19 32.07
N ALA A 228 -47.53 45.20 31.20
CA ALA A 228 -46.99 45.41 29.87
C ALA A 228 -48.13 45.64 28.88
N GLU A 229 -48.22 46.86 28.34
CA GLU A 229 -49.24 47.22 27.35
C GLU A 229 -48.64 48.15 26.29
N ARG A 230 -49.01 47.96 25.02
CA ARG A 230 -48.46 48.75 23.89
C ARG A 230 -46.93 48.76 23.86
N HIS A 231 -46.33 47.62 24.20
CA HIS A 231 -44.87 47.41 24.26
C HIS A 231 -44.13 48.21 25.35
N GLU A 232 -44.84 48.82 26.30
CA GLU A 232 -44.25 49.60 27.40
C GLU A 232 -44.69 49.04 28.76
N ALA A 233 -43.91 49.35 29.80
CA ALA A 233 -44.26 49.06 31.20
C ALA A 233 -45.10 50.22 31.77
N GLN A 234 -46.25 49.89 32.37
CA GLN A 234 -47.17 50.80 33.07
C GLN A 234 -47.25 50.46 34.56
#